data_AF-A0A7Z2G815-F1
#
_entry.id   AF-A0A7Z2G815-F1
#
_cell.length_a   1.000
_cell.length_b   1.000
_cell.length_c   1.000
_cell.angle_alpha   90.00
_cell.angle_beta   90.00
_cell.angle_gamma   90.00
#
_symmetry.space_group_name_H-M   'P 1'
#
loop_
_entity.id
_entity.type
_entity.pdbx_description
1 polymer ?
#
loop_
_entity_poly.entity_id
_entity_poly.type
_entity_poly.pdbx_seq_one_letter_code
_entity_poly.pdbx_strand_id
1 'polypeptide(L)'
;MDRLIAPNSVPFAQADTAPTTGTPQYATDGNPASNVPATQWPAYAWNTIQDEIYNVIVGAGLTPDRTKWNQLLTAIQTMMQGSTTNVSADTGAVNAYVVAFTPALPAPVPWVPFWFKVAHTNTGASTLNVSGTAYGLVGGAHLPLQGNELVANGDALVYWNPTLNSGAGQFVLLLCSGAAEQVAAASKSNHAVNLGQFETIAAYLASQSGSLGNPVASTTYTPASQSITFPSFSKSGAFRVLAQLVTSGFSQTNTVECQFQNQLFDGTNTAGQGNFWNVYKKNTGTGFAAADTFLSVTTYAPGSTITFLQRTVVQIEDTQFSLQNCFMRLWVVEA
;
A
#
# COMPACT_ATOMS: atom_id res chain seq x y z
N MET A 1 51.15 -6.44 -6.38
CA MET A 1 52.27 -7.34 -6.69
C MET A 1 52.65 -6.97 -8.10
N ASP A 2 53.88 -6.53 -8.33
CA ASP A 2 54.32 -6.27 -9.70
C ASP A 2 54.62 -7.60 -10.41
N ARG A 3 54.51 -7.59 -11.74
CA ARG A 3 55.04 -8.67 -12.58
C ARG A 3 56.55 -8.84 -12.36
N LEU A 4 57.07 -10.01 -12.73
CA LEU A 4 58.49 -10.34 -12.59
C LEU A 4 59.42 -9.24 -13.13
N ILE A 5 60.34 -8.78 -12.28
CA ILE A 5 61.46 -7.91 -12.66
C ILE A 5 62.75 -8.66 -12.30
N ALA A 6 63.41 -9.23 -13.30
CA ALA A 6 64.63 -10.01 -13.12
C ALA A 6 65.60 -9.84 -14.31
N PRO A 7 66.92 -10.03 -14.13
CA PRO A 7 67.85 -10.14 -15.24
C PRO A 7 67.40 -11.23 -16.23
N ASN A 8 67.63 -11.00 -17.52
CA ASN A 8 67.24 -11.91 -18.62
C ASN A 8 65.71 -12.15 -18.73
N SER A 9 64.88 -11.21 -18.26
CA SER A 9 63.44 -11.19 -18.55
C SER A 9 63.15 -10.40 -19.83
N VAL A 10 62.02 -10.71 -20.48
CA VAL A 10 61.56 -10.07 -21.72
C VAL A 10 60.34 -9.16 -21.46
N PRO A 11 60.11 -8.12 -22.28
CA PRO A 11 58.88 -7.34 -22.24
C PRO A 11 57.63 -8.20 -22.44
N PHE A 12 56.49 -7.77 -21.89
CA PHE A 12 55.22 -8.51 -21.96
C PHE A 12 54.83 -8.94 -23.37
N ALA A 13 55.02 -8.09 -24.38
CA ALA A 13 54.71 -8.39 -25.77
C ALA A 13 55.57 -9.52 -26.39
N GLN A 14 56.65 -9.92 -25.72
CA GLN A 14 57.59 -10.96 -26.15
C GLN A 14 57.58 -12.16 -25.20
N ALA A 15 56.68 -12.20 -24.22
CA ALA A 15 56.59 -13.30 -23.28
C ALA A 15 56.14 -14.59 -24.00
N ASP A 16 56.68 -15.73 -23.57
CA ASP A 16 56.24 -17.03 -24.04
C ASP A 16 54.74 -17.21 -23.77
N THR A 17 54.01 -17.65 -24.79
CA THR A 17 52.58 -17.94 -24.70
C THR A 17 52.33 -19.44 -24.58
N ALA A 18 51.24 -19.81 -23.90
CA ALA A 18 50.82 -21.20 -23.87
C ALA A 18 50.62 -21.76 -25.30
N PRO A 19 51.02 -23.01 -25.57
CA PRO A 19 50.76 -23.65 -26.86
C PRO A 19 49.26 -23.65 -27.19
N THR A 20 48.90 -23.34 -28.44
CA THR A 20 47.50 -23.34 -28.92
C THR A 20 46.96 -24.74 -29.19
N THR A 21 47.84 -25.75 -29.22
CA THR A 21 47.51 -27.16 -29.44
C THR A 21 48.18 -28.02 -28.38
N GLY A 22 47.56 -29.16 -28.06
CA GLY A 22 48.08 -30.12 -27.09
C GLY A 22 46.97 -30.80 -26.29
N THR A 23 47.29 -31.94 -25.66
CA THR A 23 46.40 -32.62 -24.72
C THR A 23 46.71 -32.13 -23.30
N PRO A 24 45.72 -31.67 -22.52
CA PRO A 24 45.93 -31.32 -21.11
C PRO A 24 46.52 -32.48 -20.31
N GLN A 25 47.59 -32.21 -19.55
CA GLN A 25 48.32 -33.19 -18.75
C GLN A 25 48.71 -32.58 -17.39
N TYR A 26 48.96 -33.45 -16.40
CA TYR A 26 49.49 -33.06 -15.10
C TYR A 26 51.02 -33.18 -15.08
N ALA A 27 51.68 -32.38 -14.25
CA ALA A 27 53.12 -32.46 -14.05
C ALA A 27 53.52 -33.80 -13.40
N THR A 28 54.72 -34.28 -13.69
CA THR A 28 55.32 -35.48 -13.12
C THR A 28 56.75 -35.21 -12.68
N ASP A 29 57.17 -35.78 -11.55
CA ASP A 29 58.57 -35.78 -11.09
C ASP A 29 59.47 -36.63 -12.01
N GLY A 30 58.87 -37.35 -12.96
CA GLY A 30 59.54 -38.33 -13.78
C GLY A 30 59.87 -39.60 -13.00
N ASN A 31 60.47 -40.57 -13.68
CA ASN A 31 61.03 -41.75 -13.06
C ASN A 31 62.29 -42.17 -13.84
N PRO A 32 63.50 -41.97 -13.29
CA PRO A 32 64.73 -42.31 -13.97
C PRO A 32 64.90 -43.82 -14.20
N ALA A 33 64.31 -44.67 -13.34
CA ALA A 33 64.38 -46.13 -13.51
C ALA A 33 63.57 -46.63 -14.72
N SER A 34 62.56 -45.86 -15.15
CA SER A 34 61.75 -46.16 -16.34
C SER A 34 61.98 -45.18 -17.49
N ASN A 35 63.06 -44.37 -17.44
CA ASN A 35 63.37 -43.33 -18.43
C ASN A 35 62.22 -42.34 -18.70
N VAL A 36 61.38 -42.06 -17.71
CA VAL A 36 60.33 -41.04 -17.83
C VAL A 36 60.95 -39.72 -17.35
N PRO A 37 61.10 -38.70 -18.22
CA PRO A 37 61.63 -37.42 -17.80
C PRO A 37 60.66 -36.67 -16.90
N ALA A 38 61.19 -35.84 -16.00
CA ALA A 38 60.40 -34.89 -15.23
C ALA A 38 59.81 -33.81 -16.13
N THR A 39 58.67 -33.24 -15.72
CA THR A 39 58.08 -32.10 -16.42
C THR A 39 59.01 -30.89 -16.35
N GLN A 40 59.33 -30.33 -17.53
CA GLN A 40 60.01 -29.03 -17.61
C GLN A 40 58.97 -27.94 -17.44
N TRP A 41 59.13 -27.09 -16.43
CA TRP A 41 58.20 -25.98 -16.18
C TRP A 41 58.50 -24.81 -17.12
N PRO A 42 57.63 -24.51 -18.11
CA PRO A 42 57.88 -23.45 -19.07
C PRO A 42 57.59 -22.07 -18.47
N ALA A 43 58.25 -21.03 -18.98
CA ALA A 43 58.10 -19.67 -18.45
C ALA A 43 56.65 -19.15 -18.54
N TYR A 44 55.91 -19.52 -19.59
CA TYR A 44 54.50 -19.12 -19.74
C TYR A 44 53.65 -19.58 -18.55
N ALA A 45 53.87 -20.79 -18.03
CA ALA A 45 53.04 -21.35 -16.96
C ALA A 45 53.19 -20.56 -15.66
N TRP A 46 54.42 -20.08 -15.38
CA TRP A 46 54.67 -19.17 -14.26
C TRP A 46 54.04 -17.80 -14.46
N ASN A 47 54.21 -17.21 -15.65
CA ASN A 47 53.68 -15.89 -15.97
C ASN A 47 52.14 -15.87 -15.90
N THR A 48 51.46 -16.93 -16.36
CA THR A 48 50.00 -17.03 -16.26
C THR A 48 49.53 -17.02 -14.81
N ILE A 49 50.20 -17.72 -13.91
CA ILE A 49 49.83 -17.71 -12.48
C ILE A 49 50.03 -16.31 -11.87
N GLN A 50 51.12 -15.63 -12.21
CA GLN A 50 51.33 -14.25 -11.77
C GLN A 50 50.25 -13.32 -12.32
N ASP A 51 49.89 -13.47 -13.59
CA ASP A 51 48.89 -12.63 -14.24
C ASP A 51 47.48 -12.86 -13.69
N GLU A 52 47.10 -14.08 -13.32
CA GLU A 52 45.84 -14.35 -12.61
C GLU A 52 45.77 -13.59 -11.28
N ILE A 53 46.84 -13.65 -10.47
CA ILE A 53 46.92 -12.92 -9.20
C ILE A 53 46.91 -11.40 -9.43
N TYR A 54 47.64 -10.93 -10.44
CA TYR A 54 47.69 -9.52 -10.81
C TYR A 54 46.31 -9.00 -11.25
N ASN A 55 45.59 -9.77 -12.06
CA ASN A 55 44.25 -9.44 -12.55
C ASN A 55 43.24 -9.35 -11.41
N VAL A 56 43.34 -10.20 -10.37
CA VAL A 56 42.50 -10.08 -9.17
C VAL A 56 42.76 -8.75 -8.44
N ILE A 57 44.03 -8.35 -8.29
CA ILE A 57 44.40 -7.09 -7.61
C ILE A 57 43.88 -5.88 -8.38
N VAL A 58 44.10 -5.84 -9.70
CA VAL A 58 43.61 -4.74 -10.54
C VAL A 58 42.08 -4.75 -10.65
N GLY A 59 41.46 -5.93 -10.75
CA GLY A 59 40.01 -6.08 -10.77
C GLY A 59 39.32 -5.60 -9.49
N ALA A 60 40.02 -5.63 -8.35
CA ALA A 60 39.56 -5.04 -7.10
C ALA A 60 39.76 -3.50 -7.03
N GLY A 61 40.22 -2.86 -8.11
CA GLY A 61 40.50 -1.42 -8.18
C GLY A 61 41.79 -0.99 -7.47
N LEU A 62 42.64 -1.92 -7.07
CA LEU A 62 43.90 -1.61 -6.40
C LEU A 62 45.03 -1.42 -7.41
N THR A 63 45.89 -0.42 -7.17
CA THR A 63 47.14 -0.28 -7.92
C THR A 63 48.19 -1.24 -7.35
N PRO A 64 48.76 -2.14 -8.18
CA PRO A 64 49.84 -3.03 -7.75
C PRO A 64 51.06 -2.26 -7.20
N ASP A 65 51.55 -2.69 -6.04
CA ASP A 65 52.66 -2.06 -5.33
C ASP A 65 53.66 -3.11 -4.83
N ARG A 66 54.89 -3.12 -5.33
CA ARG A 66 55.94 -4.10 -4.96
C ARG A 66 56.33 -4.09 -3.47
N THR A 67 56.00 -3.03 -2.73
CA THR A 67 56.36 -2.90 -1.32
C THR A 67 55.37 -3.59 -0.38
N LYS A 68 54.20 -4.01 -0.89
CA LYS A 68 53.10 -4.58 -0.10
C LYS A 68 52.92 -6.08 -0.33
N TRP A 69 52.88 -6.83 0.77
CA TRP A 69 52.79 -8.30 0.77
C TRP A 69 51.38 -8.85 1.06
N ASN A 70 50.41 -7.96 1.25
CA ASN A 70 49.02 -8.29 1.60
C ASN A 70 48.01 -7.94 0.50
N GLN A 71 48.45 -7.59 -0.71
CA GLN A 71 47.56 -7.06 -1.75
C GLN A 71 46.50 -8.04 -2.25
N LEU A 72 46.82 -9.33 -2.38
CA LEU A 72 45.83 -10.33 -2.78
C LEU A 72 44.74 -10.47 -1.69
N LEU A 73 45.14 -10.48 -0.42
CA LEU A 73 44.22 -10.48 0.69
C LEU A 73 43.33 -9.22 0.69
N THR A 74 43.93 -8.05 0.53
CA THR A 74 43.18 -6.79 0.43
C THR A 74 42.25 -6.79 -0.78
N ALA A 75 42.68 -7.28 -1.94
CA ALA A 75 41.85 -7.39 -3.13
C ALA A 75 40.62 -8.28 -2.89
N ILE A 76 40.81 -9.47 -2.30
CA ILE A 76 39.72 -10.38 -1.94
C ILE A 76 38.79 -9.71 -0.91
N GLN A 77 39.34 -9.07 0.11
CA GLN A 77 38.56 -8.34 1.11
C GLN A 77 37.76 -7.19 0.49
N THR A 78 38.34 -6.43 -0.43
CA THR A 78 37.68 -5.35 -1.17
C THR A 78 36.62 -5.87 -2.12
N MET A 79 36.84 -7.01 -2.79
CA MET A 79 35.83 -7.65 -3.64
C MET A 79 34.65 -8.18 -2.81
N MET A 80 34.91 -8.73 -1.62
CA MET A 80 33.87 -9.21 -0.70
C MET A 80 33.09 -8.08 -0.03
N GLN A 81 33.78 -7.05 0.48
CA GLN A 81 33.15 -5.89 1.15
C GLN A 81 32.53 -4.93 0.14
N GLY A 82 33.22 -4.72 -0.97
CA GLY A 82 32.86 -3.77 -1.99
C GLY A 82 31.72 -4.27 -2.87
N SER A 83 31.51 -5.60 -2.99
CA SER A 83 30.49 -6.23 -3.83
C SER A 83 30.11 -5.30 -4.99
N THR A 84 31.11 -4.91 -5.77
CA THR A 84 30.99 -3.86 -6.79
C THR A 84 30.08 -4.33 -7.94
N THR A 85 29.73 -5.62 -7.91
CA THR A 85 28.67 -6.27 -8.69
C THR A 85 27.28 -6.18 -8.06
N ASN A 86 27.12 -5.65 -6.85
CA ASN A 86 25.85 -5.57 -6.13
C ASN A 86 25.33 -4.14 -5.96
N VAL A 87 26.00 -3.12 -6.51
CA VAL A 87 25.48 -1.75 -6.55
C VAL A 87 25.84 -1.16 -7.90
N SER A 88 24.90 -1.17 -8.83
CA SER A 88 25.04 -0.45 -10.11
C SER A 88 23.89 0.54 -10.25
N ALA A 89 24.06 1.55 -11.10
CA ALA A 89 23.05 2.58 -11.30
C ALA A 89 22.05 2.13 -12.37
N ASP A 90 20.78 2.47 -12.15
CA ASP A 90 19.77 2.44 -13.18
C ASP A 90 20.13 3.44 -14.29
N THR A 91 20.25 2.94 -15.52
CA THR A 91 20.45 3.74 -16.74
C THR A 91 19.27 3.64 -17.69
N GLY A 92 18.14 3.11 -17.20
CA GLY A 92 16.93 2.88 -17.97
C GLY A 92 16.06 4.13 -18.11
N ALA A 93 14.76 3.91 -18.16
CA ALA A 93 13.73 4.95 -18.20
C ALA A 93 12.66 4.68 -17.14
N VAL A 94 11.71 5.61 -16.97
CA VAL A 94 10.57 5.44 -16.06
C VAL A 94 9.87 4.10 -16.33
N ASN A 95 9.69 3.28 -15.29
CA ASN A 95 9.10 1.94 -15.33
C ASN A 95 9.88 0.88 -16.15
N ALA A 96 11.04 1.22 -16.72
CA ALA A 96 11.88 0.32 -17.50
C ALA A 96 13.34 0.46 -17.06
N TYR A 97 13.67 -0.19 -15.95
CA TYR A 97 14.94 -0.07 -15.26
C TYR A 97 16.02 -0.95 -15.92
N VAL A 98 17.24 -0.44 -16.02
CA VAL A 98 18.38 -1.18 -16.60
C VAL A 98 19.58 -1.05 -15.69
N VAL A 99 20.09 -2.18 -15.21
CA VAL A 99 21.24 -2.23 -14.29
C VAL A 99 22.30 -3.13 -14.91
N ALA A 100 23.41 -2.54 -15.35
CA ALA A 100 24.52 -3.29 -15.94
C ALA A 100 25.58 -3.60 -14.88
N PHE A 101 25.96 -4.87 -14.76
CA PHE A 101 27.06 -5.31 -13.90
C PHE A 101 28.35 -5.46 -14.70
N THR A 102 29.49 -5.27 -14.02
CA THR A 102 30.83 -5.55 -14.57
C THR A 102 31.55 -6.52 -13.63
N PRO A 103 31.83 -7.77 -14.05
CA PRO A 103 31.50 -8.37 -15.35
C PRO A 103 29.98 -8.55 -15.57
N ALA A 104 29.57 -8.62 -16.84
CA ALA A 104 28.16 -8.76 -17.20
C ALA A 104 27.59 -10.07 -16.65
N LEU A 105 26.41 -9.99 -16.02
CA LEU A 105 25.72 -11.15 -15.48
C LEU A 105 25.03 -11.92 -16.63
N PRO A 106 25.35 -13.21 -16.86
CA PRO A 106 24.80 -13.94 -17.99
C PRO A 106 23.31 -14.27 -17.84
N ALA A 107 22.82 -14.42 -16.60
CA ALA A 107 21.41 -14.62 -16.28
C ALA A 107 21.14 -14.23 -14.81
N PRO A 108 19.89 -13.85 -14.45
CA PRO A 108 19.54 -13.58 -13.07
C PRO A 108 19.79 -14.79 -12.16
N VAL A 109 20.48 -14.57 -11.04
CA VAL A 109 20.79 -15.63 -10.07
C VAL A 109 19.65 -15.75 -9.05
N PRO A 110 19.00 -16.91 -8.91
CA PRO A 110 17.90 -17.09 -7.97
C PRO A 110 18.28 -16.77 -6.51
N TRP A 111 17.40 -16.06 -5.81
CA TRP A 111 17.44 -15.85 -4.36
C TRP A 111 18.63 -15.03 -3.83
N VAL A 112 19.43 -14.45 -4.71
CA VAL A 112 20.55 -13.58 -4.34
C VAL A 112 20.08 -12.12 -4.39
N PRO A 113 20.03 -11.40 -3.26
CA PRO A 113 19.66 -10.00 -3.26
C PRO A 113 20.84 -9.12 -3.69
N PHE A 114 20.54 -8.06 -4.43
CA PHE A 114 21.50 -7.01 -4.79
C PHE A 114 20.85 -5.62 -4.74
N TRP A 115 21.68 -4.60 -4.59
CA TRP A 115 21.26 -3.21 -4.59
C TRP A 115 21.42 -2.57 -5.97
N PHE A 116 20.61 -1.57 -6.26
CA PHE A 116 20.88 -0.66 -7.37
C PHE A 116 20.39 0.74 -7.06
N LYS A 117 21.02 1.74 -7.70
CA LYS A 117 20.66 3.14 -7.55
C LYS A 117 19.51 3.47 -8.49
N VAL A 118 18.38 3.90 -7.97
CA VAL A 118 17.20 4.24 -8.78
C VAL A 118 17.39 5.62 -9.41
N ALA A 119 17.30 5.73 -10.75
CA ALA A 119 17.38 7.01 -11.45
C ALA A 119 15.99 7.64 -11.64
N HIS A 120 14.95 6.80 -11.82
CA HIS A 120 13.60 7.26 -12.14
C HIS A 120 12.57 6.76 -11.13
N THR A 121 11.73 7.67 -10.60
CA THR A 121 10.58 7.27 -9.78
C THR A 121 9.59 6.49 -10.64
N ASN A 122 9.11 5.34 -10.18
CA ASN A 122 8.12 4.57 -10.93
C ASN A 122 6.73 5.22 -10.81
N THR A 123 5.94 5.09 -11.87
CA THR A 123 4.55 5.57 -11.92
C THR A 123 3.54 4.43 -12.06
N GLY A 124 4.01 3.18 -12.11
CA GLY A 124 3.17 2.00 -12.22
C GLY A 124 4.01 0.73 -12.39
N ALA A 125 3.42 -0.25 -13.08
CA ALA A 125 4.04 -1.55 -13.33
C ALA A 125 5.39 -1.36 -14.03
N SER A 126 6.42 -2.03 -13.51
CA SER A 126 7.80 -1.80 -13.88
C SER A 126 8.50 -3.07 -14.34
N THR A 127 9.61 -2.90 -15.07
CA THR A 127 10.50 -3.99 -15.48
C THR A 127 11.94 -3.69 -15.09
N LEU A 128 12.75 -4.74 -14.90
CA LEU A 128 14.18 -4.64 -14.61
C LEU A 128 14.96 -5.54 -15.56
N ASN A 129 16.00 -4.98 -16.19
CA ASN A 129 16.95 -5.70 -17.03
C ASN A 129 18.35 -5.68 -16.39
N VAL A 130 18.87 -6.87 -16.08
CA VAL A 130 20.22 -7.04 -15.51
C VAL A 130 21.17 -7.90 -16.34
N SER A 131 20.64 -8.58 -17.37
CA SER A 131 21.35 -9.62 -18.13
C SER A 131 21.05 -9.57 -19.63
N GLY A 132 20.59 -8.42 -20.13
CA GLY A 132 20.14 -8.23 -21.51
C GLY A 132 18.66 -8.52 -21.76
N THR A 133 17.97 -9.21 -20.83
CA THR A 133 16.54 -9.48 -20.89
C THR A 133 15.80 -8.71 -19.78
N ALA A 134 14.72 -8.03 -20.14
CA ALA A 134 13.85 -7.35 -19.19
C ALA A 134 12.82 -8.31 -18.59
N TYR A 135 12.72 -8.32 -17.27
CA TYR A 135 11.73 -9.11 -16.52
C TYR A 135 10.82 -8.20 -15.71
N GLY A 136 9.62 -8.67 -15.38
CA GLY A 136 8.70 -7.93 -14.53
C GLY A 136 9.31 -7.66 -13.14
N LEU A 137 9.10 -6.46 -12.62
CA LEU A 137 9.48 -6.06 -11.28
C LEU A 137 8.21 -5.87 -10.45
N VAL A 138 8.09 -6.65 -9.38
CA VAL A 138 6.93 -6.70 -8.48
C VAL A 138 7.32 -6.28 -7.07
N GLY A 139 6.36 -5.81 -6.27
CA GLY A 139 6.58 -5.49 -4.86
C GLY A 139 6.60 -6.74 -3.97
N GLY A 140 6.77 -6.54 -2.65
CA GLY A 140 6.84 -7.64 -1.68
C GLY A 140 5.59 -8.52 -1.62
N ALA A 141 4.43 -8.01 -2.07
CA ALA A 141 3.20 -8.79 -2.22
C ALA A 141 3.13 -9.62 -3.52
N HIS A 142 4.21 -9.64 -4.32
CA HIS A 142 4.28 -10.23 -5.66
C HIS A 142 3.24 -9.66 -6.64
N LEU A 143 2.82 -8.42 -6.41
CA LEU A 143 1.94 -7.67 -7.29
C LEU A 143 2.74 -6.65 -8.12
N PRO A 144 2.25 -6.27 -9.30
CA PRO A 144 2.87 -5.18 -10.06
C PRO A 144 3.02 -3.92 -9.20
N LEU A 145 4.11 -3.19 -9.40
CA LEU A 145 4.29 -1.89 -8.78
C LEU A 145 3.16 -0.92 -9.18
N GLN A 146 2.73 -0.05 -8.27
CA GLN A 146 1.58 0.85 -8.40
C GLN A 146 1.99 2.31 -8.58
N GLY A 147 3.23 2.65 -8.25
CA GLY A 147 3.80 4.00 -8.30
C GLY A 147 4.45 4.38 -6.97
N ASN A 148 5.58 5.08 -7.05
CA ASN A 148 6.39 5.54 -5.91
C ASN A 148 7.04 4.46 -5.03
N GLU A 149 7.00 3.18 -5.39
CA GLU A 149 7.77 2.12 -4.69
C GLU A 149 9.25 2.10 -5.08
N LEU A 150 9.60 2.72 -6.20
CA LEU A 150 10.96 3.09 -6.57
C LEU A 150 10.97 4.60 -6.69
N VAL A 151 11.81 5.27 -5.90
CA VAL A 151 11.94 6.73 -5.92
C VAL A 151 13.29 7.10 -6.49
N ALA A 152 13.33 8.12 -7.36
CA ALA A 152 14.57 8.64 -7.90
C ALA A 152 15.54 9.02 -6.76
N ASN A 153 16.79 8.65 -6.93
CA ASN A 153 17.82 8.73 -5.90
C ASN A 153 17.61 7.81 -4.68
N GLY A 154 16.68 6.88 -4.72
CA GLY A 154 16.58 5.81 -3.74
C GLY A 154 17.61 4.70 -4.00
N ASP A 155 17.93 3.94 -2.96
CA ASP A 155 18.66 2.68 -3.02
C ASP A 155 17.63 1.54 -2.94
N ALA A 156 17.54 0.73 -4.00
CA ALA A 156 16.58 -0.36 -4.09
C ALA A 156 17.27 -1.71 -3.90
N LEU A 157 16.72 -2.55 -3.02
CA LEU A 157 17.15 -3.94 -2.83
C LEU A 157 16.16 -4.86 -3.54
N VAL A 158 16.67 -5.71 -4.42
CA VAL A 158 15.86 -6.67 -5.20
C VAL A 158 16.48 -8.06 -5.19
N TYR A 159 15.67 -9.10 -5.39
CA TYR A 159 16.17 -10.44 -5.72
C TYR A 159 15.38 -11.05 -6.88
N TRP A 160 15.98 -12.05 -7.54
CA TRP A 160 15.33 -12.83 -8.60
C TRP A 160 14.57 -14.03 -8.04
N ASN A 161 13.30 -14.17 -8.40
CA ASN A 161 12.48 -15.34 -8.10
C ASN A 161 12.05 -16.04 -9.40
N PRO A 162 12.60 -17.23 -9.73
CA PRO A 162 12.27 -17.94 -10.96
C PRO A 162 10.88 -18.60 -10.95
N THR A 163 10.21 -18.72 -9.80
CA THR A 163 8.93 -19.44 -9.70
C THR A 163 7.72 -18.54 -9.97
N LEU A 164 7.90 -17.22 -9.92
CA LEU A 164 6.86 -16.25 -10.23
C LEU A 164 6.51 -16.23 -11.72
N ASN A 165 5.37 -15.62 -12.05
CA ASN A 165 4.86 -15.52 -13.41
C ASN A 165 4.81 -16.87 -14.14
N SER A 166 4.18 -17.86 -13.52
CA SER A 166 4.04 -19.22 -14.06
C SER A 166 5.38 -19.87 -14.44
N GLY A 167 6.45 -19.57 -13.69
CA GLY A 167 7.80 -20.12 -13.94
C GLY A 167 8.64 -19.34 -14.94
N ALA A 168 8.15 -18.22 -15.48
CA ALA A 168 8.96 -17.32 -16.30
C ALA A 168 9.92 -16.44 -15.46
N GLY A 169 9.63 -16.30 -14.16
CA GLY A 169 10.42 -15.57 -13.19
C GLY A 169 10.22 -14.05 -13.23
N GLN A 170 10.40 -13.42 -12.06
CA GLN A 170 10.28 -11.98 -11.86
C GLN A 170 11.28 -11.49 -10.81
N PHE A 171 11.63 -10.21 -10.88
CA PHE A 171 12.32 -9.53 -9.80
C PHE A 171 11.34 -9.08 -8.74
N VAL A 172 11.71 -9.26 -7.48
CA VAL A 172 10.93 -8.80 -6.32
C VAL A 172 11.69 -7.67 -5.64
N LEU A 173 11.01 -6.55 -5.45
CA LEU A 173 11.46 -5.42 -4.63
C LEU A 173 11.21 -5.73 -3.16
N LEU A 174 12.27 -5.63 -2.34
CA LEU A 174 12.18 -5.81 -0.89
C LEU A 174 12.05 -4.47 -0.18
N LEU A 175 12.77 -3.46 -0.68
CA LEU A 175 12.71 -2.11 -0.17
C LEU A 175 13.33 -1.13 -1.17
N CYS A 176 12.90 0.13 -1.11
CA CYS A 176 13.60 1.27 -1.68
C CYS A 176 13.62 2.41 -0.66
N SER A 177 14.79 3.01 -0.42
CA SER A 177 14.92 4.09 0.56
C SER A 177 14.05 5.31 0.18
N GLY A 178 13.16 5.74 1.07
CA GLY A 178 12.28 6.90 0.85
C GLY A 178 11.06 6.63 -0.04
N ALA A 179 10.83 5.38 -0.43
CA ALA A 179 9.71 4.97 -1.25
C ALA A 179 8.47 4.57 -0.43
N ALA A 180 7.31 4.53 -1.09
CA ALA A 180 6.11 3.92 -0.53
C ALA A 180 6.24 2.39 -0.57
N GLU A 181 5.71 1.70 0.44
CA GLU A 181 5.68 0.24 0.48
C GLU A 181 4.29 -0.26 0.08
N GLN A 182 4.23 -1.36 -0.68
CA GLN A 182 2.94 -1.95 -1.04
C GLN A 182 2.30 -2.66 0.16
N VAL A 183 1.05 -2.31 0.46
CA VAL A 183 0.25 -2.97 1.49
C VAL A 183 -0.92 -3.72 0.83
N ALA A 184 -0.85 -5.05 0.85
CA ALA A 184 -1.96 -5.89 0.42
C ALA A 184 -3.18 -5.72 1.36
N ALA A 185 -4.37 -6.06 0.88
CA ALA A 185 -5.58 -5.95 1.70
C ALA A 185 -5.48 -6.78 2.99
N ALA A 186 -5.75 -6.15 4.13
CA ALA A 186 -5.80 -6.79 5.43
C ALA A 186 -6.89 -7.88 5.47
N SER A 187 -6.54 -9.08 5.91
CA SER A 187 -7.47 -10.21 6.10
C SER A 187 -7.51 -10.73 7.54
N LYS A 188 -6.70 -10.16 8.43
CA LYS A 188 -6.60 -10.48 9.85
C LYS A 188 -6.45 -9.20 10.67
N SER A 189 -6.75 -9.28 11.96
CA SER A 189 -6.78 -8.12 12.87
C SER A 189 -5.45 -7.39 13.02
N ASN A 190 -4.32 -8.08 12.81
CA ASN A 190 -2.98 -7.53 13.00
C ASN A 190 -2.29 -7.17 11.67
N HIS A 191 -3.04 -7.11 10.56
CA HIS A 191 -2.51 -6.66 9.27
C HIS A 191 -2.63 -5.13 9.15
N ALA A 192 -1.68 -4.50 8.45
CA ALA A 192 -1.84 -3.11 8.05
C ALA A 192 -3.01 -2.97 7.05
N VAL A 193 -3.83 -1.94 7.24
CA VAL A 193 -4.99 -1.64 6.40
C VAL A 193 -4.52 -0.79 5.22
N ASN A 194 -4.90 -1.15 3.99
CA ASN A 194 -4.59 -0.34 2.82
C ASN A 194 -5.60 0.80 2.61
N LEU A 195 -5.27 1.77 1.76
CA LEU A 195 -6.13 2.95 1.53
C LEU A 195 -7.55 2.57 1.10
N GLY A 196 -7.71 1.62 0.18
CA GLY A 196 -9.04 1.20 -0.29
C GLY A 196 -9.92 0.60 0.82
N GLN A 197 -9.33 -0.11 1.78
CA GLN A 197 -10.06 -0.60 2.95
C GLN A 197 -10.44 0.54 3.91
N PHE A 198 -9.56 1.52 4.09
CA PHE A 198 -9.85 2.71 4.90
C PHE A 198 -10.99 3.55 4.28
N GLU A 199 -10.95 3.78 2.97
CA GLU A 199 -11.99 4.52 2.24
C GLU A 199 -13.36 3.85 2.36
N THR A 200 -13.41 2.51 2.36
CA THR A 200 -14.66 1.77 2.57
C THR A 200 -15.24 2.00 3.97
N ILE A 201 -14.40 2.01 5.00
CA ILE A 201 -14.82 2.31 6.39
C ILE A 201 -15.26 3.78 6.50
N ALA A 202 -14.52 4.70 5.89
CA ALA A 202 -14.85 6.12 5.88
C ALA A 202 -16.19 6.39 5.17
N ALA A 203 -16.46 5.73 4.04
CA ALA A 203 -17.74 5.82 3.34
C ALA A 203 -18.90 5.25 4.18
N TYR A 204 -18.68 4.14 4.88
CA TYR A 204 -19.67 3.59 5.82
C TYR A 204 -19.98 4.57 6.95
N LEU A 205 -18.95 5.14 7.60
CA LEU A 205 -19.12 6.17 8.63
C LEU A 205 -19.77 7.43 8.06
N ALA A 206 -19.40 7.84 6.85
CA ALA A 206 -20.00 8.99 6.16
C ALA A 206 -21.50 8.79 5.96
N SER A 207 -21.93 7.60 5.52
CA SER A 207 -23.35 7.25 5.36
C SER A 207 -24.12 7.25 6.70
N GLN A 208 -23.48 6.89 7.80
CA GLN A 208 -24.08 7.02 9.13
C GLN A 208 -24.06 8.47 9.64
N SER A 209 -23.04 9.25 9.28
CA SER A 209 -22.93 10.69 9.59
C SER A 209 -23.78 11.59 8.68
N GLY A 210 -24.36 11.06 7.60
CA GLY A 210 -25.52 11.66 6.95
C GLY A 210 -26.71 11.83 7.90
N SER A 211 -26.70 11.11 9.04
CA SER A 211 -27.59 11.32 10.19
C SER A 211 -26.97 12.18 11.32
N LEU A 212 -25.66 12.47 11.30
CA LEU A 212 -24.93 13.17 12.35
C LEU A 212 -23.74 13.99 11.78
N GLY A 213 -24.00 15.22 11.33
CA GLY A 213 -22.99 16.29 11.31
C GLY A 213 -22.39 16.69 9.96
N ASN A 214 -23.06 17.60 9.26
CA ASN A 214 -22.37 18.61 8.45
C ASN A 214 -22.06 19.81 9.38
N PRO A 215 -20.79 20.14 9.67
CA PRO A 215 -20.47 21.30 10.49
C PRO A 215 -20.55 22.56 9.62
N VAL A 216 -21.57 23.38 9.90
CA VAL A 216 -21.67 24.82 9.59
C VAL A 216 -21.97 25.18 8.12
N ALA A 217 -23.23 25.51 7.87
CA ALA A 217 -23.70 26.85 7.47
C ALA A 217 -25.18 26.73 7.08
N SER A 218 -26.09 27.22 7.92
CA SER A 218 -27.48 27.57 7.55
C SER A 218 -28.12 26.68 6.46
N THR A 219 -28.46 25.44 6.78
CA THR A 219 -29.22 24.59 5.88
C THR A 219 -30.62 24.40 6.41
N THR A 220 -31.60 24.80 5.61
CA THR A 220 -32.99 24.34 5.75
C THR A 220 -32.97 22.82 5.68
N TYR A 221 -33.05 22.15 6.82
CA TYR A 221 -33.14 20.70 6.87
C TYR A 221 -34.55 20.30 6.43
N THR A 222 -34.70 19.90 5.17
CA THR A 222 -35.86 19.14 4.71
C THR A 222 -35.57 17.65 4.96
N PRO A 223 -36.05 17.03 6.06
CA PRO A 223 -35.92 15.59 6.21
C PRO A 223 -36.63 14.90 5.04
N ALA A 224 -35.95 13.93 4.44
CA ALA A 224 -36.58 13.04 3.47
C ALA A 224 -37.78 12.35 4.14
N SER A 225 -38.91 12.31 3.44
CA SER A 225 -40.13 11.63 3.87
C SER A 225 -39.82 10.17 4.25
N GLN A 226 -39.91 9.82 5.53
CA GLN A 226 -39.84 8.43 5.96
C GLN A 226 -41.25 7.83 5.92
N SER A 227 -41.52 7.02 4.91
CA SER A 227 -42.74 6.23 4.82
C SER A 227 -42.54 4.91 5.56
N ILE A 228 -43.25 4.72 6.68
CA ILE A 228 -43.34 3.43 7.38
C ILE A 228 -44.63 2.76 6.89
N THR A 229 -44.51 1.69 6.12
CA THR A 229 -45.66 0.89 5.67
C THR A 229 -45.90 -0.25 6.67
N PHE A 230 -47.04 -0.23 7.35
CA PHE A 230 -47.43 -1.33 8.24
C PHE A 230 -48.00 -2.50 7.41
N PRO A 231 -47.68 -3.76 7.73
CA PRO A 231 -48.37 -4.90 7.12
C PRO A 231 -49.86 -4.88 7.50
N SER A 232 -50.73 -5.33 6.59
CA SER A 232 -52.17 -5.38 6.82
C SER A 232 -52.53 -6.37 7.93
N PHE A 233 -53.19 -5.90 8.99
CA PHE A 233 -53.69 -6.75 10.08
C PHE A 233 -55.18 -7.07 9.87
N SER A 234 -55.58 -8.32 10.14
CA SER A 234 -56.92 -8.87 9.82
C SER A 234 -57.98 -8.64 10.90
N LYS A 235 -57.67 -7.96 12.01
CA LYS A 235 -58.63 -7.68 13.09
C LYS A 235 -58.66 -6.21 13.46
N SER A 236 -59.86 -5.70 13.73
CA SER A 236 -60.10 -4.33 14.20
C SER A 236 -59.56 -4.15 15.61
N GLY A 237 -58.35 -3.62 15.73
CA GLY A 237 -57.75 -3.20 17.01
C GLY A 237 -57.40 -1.72 16.95
N ALA A 238 -57.69 -0.99 18.03
CA ALA A 238 -57.24 0.39 18.19
C ALA A 238 -55.73 0.42 18.38
N PHE A 239 -54.98 0.95 17.42
CA PHE A 239 -53.53 1.11 17.54
C PHE A 239 -53.17 2.44 18.20
N ARG A 240 -52.25 2.41 19.16
CA ARG A 240 -51.65 3.62 19.74
C ARG A 240 -50.28 3.84 19.10
N VAL A 241 -50.10 4.99 18.44
CA VAL A 241 -48.79 5.42 17.93
C VAL A 241 -48.25 6.45 18.92
N LEU A 242 -47.25 6.06 19.72
CA LEU A 242 -46.53 7.01 20.57
C LEU A 242 -45.31 7.52 19.83
N ALA A 243 -45.30 8.80 19.49
CA ALA A 243 -44.12 9.50 19.00
C ALA A 243 -43.47 10.26 20.15
N GLN A 244 -42.34 9.77 20.66
CA GLN A 244 -41.57 10.47 21.69
C GLN A 244 -40.44 11.25 21.01
N LEU A 245 -40.50 12.58 21.08
CA LEU A 245 -39.38 13.43 20.74
C LEU A 245 -38.43 13.46 21.95
N VAL A 246 -37.32 12.75 21.87
CA VAL A 246 -36.26 12.84 22.87
C VAL A 246 -35.29 13.91 22.39
N THR A 247 -35.30 15.05 23.08
CA THR A 247 -34.24 16.05 22.96
C THR A 247 -33.41 16.01 24.24
N SER A 248 -32.09 15.95 24.11
CA SER A 248 -31.17 16.13 25.23
C SER A 248 -30.15 17.22 24.89
N GLY A 249 -29.77 18.02 25.90
CA GLY A 249 -28.63 18.95 25.77
C GLY A 249 -28.93 20.42 25.45
N PHE A 250 -30.14 20.94 25.68
CA PHE A 250 -30.37 22.39 25.58
C PHE A 250 -29.80 23.13 26.81
N SER A 251 -28.78 23.95 26.59
CA SER A 251 -28.07 24.68 27.66
C SER A 251 -28.61 26.09 27.93
N GLN A 252 -29.53 26.62 27.12
CA GLN A 252 -30.02 28.01 27.29
C GLN A 252 -31.52 28.18 27.07
N THR A 253 -32.06 29.22 27.70
CA THR A 253 -33.47 29.62 27.84
C THR A 253 -34.10 30.07 26.52
N ASN A 254 -34.17 29.19 25.52
CA ASN A 254 -34.74 29.52 24.21
C ASN A 254 -36.00 28.73 23.91
N THR A 255 -36.94 29.43 23.29
CA THR A 255 -38.22 28.88 22.83
C THR A 255 -37.96 27.91 21.67
N VAL A 256 -38.14 26.61 21.91
CA VAL A 256 -38.13 25.61 20.83
C VAL A 256 -39.56 25.37 20.39
N GLU A 257 -39.92 25.86 19.20
CA GLU A 257 -41.21 25.54 18.59
C GLU A 257 -41.07 24.24 17.78
N CYS A 258 -41.62 23.14 18.30
CA CYS A 258 -41.72 21.87 17.56
C CYS A 258 -43.11 21.75 16.94
N GLN A 259 -43.23 21.96 15.63
CA GLN A 259 -44.46 21.66 14.91
C GLN A 259 -44.45 20.22 14.41
N PHE A 260 -45.47 19.44 14.80
CA PHE A 260 -45.74 18.11 14.25
C PHE A 260 -46.95 18.23 13.33
N GLN A 261 -46.74 18.09 12.02
CA GLN A 261 -47.84 18.00 11.07
C GLN A 261 -48.12 16.52 10.81
N ASN A 262 -49.30 16.05 11.19
CA ASN A 262 -49.77 14.72 10.81
C ASN A 262 -50.77 14.89 9.65
N GLN A 263 -50.45 14.39 8.46
CA GLN A 263 -51.36 14.43 7.32
C GLN A 263 -51.97 13.04 7.11
N LEU A 264 -53.28 12.96 7.28
CA LEU A 264 -54.06 11.77 6.96
C LEU A 264 -54.23 11.68 5.44
N PHE A 265 -53.75 10.59 4.85
CA PHE A 265 -54.15 10.15 3.51
C PHE A 265 -54.94 8.86 3.68
N ASP A 266 -56.26 8.96 3.93
CA ASP A 266 -57.12 7.86 3.54
C ASP A 266 -57.25 7.92 2.01
N GLY A 267 -57.29 6.77 1.34
CA GLY A 267 -57.35 6.67 -0.12
C GLY A 267 -58.63 7.22 -0.76
N THR A 268 -59.43 8.03 -0.05
CA THR A 268 -60.68 8.62 -0.54
C THR A 268 -60.69 10.16 -0.52
N ASN A 269 -59.69 10.82 0.07
CA ASN A 269 -59.68 12.28 0.20
C ASN A 269 -59.18 13.00 -1.07
N THR A 270 -60.07 13.79 -1.69
CA THR A 270 -59.70 14.80 -2.67
C THR A 270 -58.94 15.94 -1.97
N ALA A 271 -57.91 16.47 -2.62
CA ALA A 271 -56.98 17.45 -2.06
C ALA A 271 -57.71 18.62 -1.36
N GLY A 272 -57.59 18.73 -0.03
CA GLY A 272 -58.01 19.94 0.67
C GLY A 272 -58.43 19.85 2.14
N GLN A 273 -58.67 18.67 2.73
CA GLN A 273 -59.18 18.59 4.11
C GLN A 273 -58.36 17.64 5.00
N GLY A 274 -57.15 18.05 5.37
CA GLY A 274 -56.42 17.45 6.49
C GLY A 274 -56.69 18.25 7.76
N ASN A 275 -57.18 17.61 8.83
CA ASN A 275 -57.24 18.23 10.16
C ASN A 275 -55.82 18.47 10.68
N PHE A 276 -55.39 19.73 10.72
CA PHE A 276 -54.09 20.12 11.25
C PHE A 276 -54.14 20.18 12.78
N TRP A 277 -53.55 19.19 13.45
CA TRP A 277 -53.31 19.28 14.90
C TRP A 277 -51.92 19.86 15.14
N ASN A 278 -51.85 21.18 15.29
CA ASN A 278 -50.62 21.83 15.75
C ASN A 278 -50.58 21.74 17.28
N VAL A 279 -49.72 20.88 17.83
CA VAL A 279 -49.44 20.89 19.26
C VAL A 279 -48.36 21.91 19.54
N TYR A 280 -48.74 23.09 20.02
CA TYR A 280 -47.80 24.14 20.42
C TYR A 280 -47.43 23.96 21.89
N LYS A 281 -46.14 23.81 22.21
CA LYS A 281 -45.64 23.95 23.58
C LYS A 281 -44.62 25.09 23.61
N LYS A 282 -45.00 26.22 24.19
CA LYS A 282 -44.09 27.35 24.46
C LYS A 282 -43.47 27.13 25.83
N ASN A 283 -42.21 26.70 25.88
CA ASN A 283 -41.48 26.58 27.14
C ASN A 283 -40.64 27.84 27.36
N THR A 284 -40.79 28.51 28.51
CA THR A 284 -40.11 29.77 28.85
C THR A 284 -39.13 29.64 30.03
N GLY A 285 -38.72 28.41 30.37
CA GLY A 285 -37.81 28.13 31.48
C GLY A 285 -36.58 27.33 31.08
N THR A 286 -35.51 27.44 31.89
CA THR A 286 -34.29 26.65 31.78
C THR A 286 -34.54 25.21 32.19
N GLY A 287 -34.63 24.30 31.22
CA GLY A 287 -34.67 22.85 31.45
C GLY A 287 -35.95 22.20 30.95
N PHE A 288 -35.81 21.31 29.96
CA PHE A 288 -36.83 20.30 29.72
C PHE A 288 -36.71 19.25 30.83
N ALA A 289 -37.76 19.05 31.62
CA ALA A 289 -37.84 17.86 32.46
C ALA A 289 -37.77 16.63 31.55
N ALA A 290 -36.91 15.67 31.91
CA ALA A 290 -36.77 14.43 31.16
C ALA A 290 -38.14 13.74 31.02
N ALA A 291 -38.59 13.59 29.78
CA ALA A 291 -39.87 13.02 29.35
C ALA A 291 -41.09 13.97 29.35
N ASP A 292 -41.12 14.90 28.39
CA ASP A 292 -42.39 15.38 27.84
C ASP A 292 -42.86 14.39 26.76
N THR A 293 -43.77 13.49 27.14
CA THR A 293 -44.41 12.54 26.22
C THR A 293 -45.52 13.26 25.47
N PHE A 294 -45.35 13.46 24.16
CA PHE A 294 -46.44 13.92 23.30
C PHE A 294 -47.38 12.75 23.02
N LEU A 295 -48.55 12.74 23.66
CA LEU A 295 -49.57 11.71 23.50
C LEU A 295 -50.63 12.17 22.49
N SER A 296 -50.49 11.76 21.24
CA SER A 296 -51.57 11.83 20.26
C SER A 296 -52.28 10.47 20.25
N VAL A 297 -53.51 10.41 20.79
CA VAL A 297 -54.35 9.21 20.73
C VAL A 297 -55.30 9.35 19.55
N THR A 298 -55.13 8.53 18.51
CA THR A 298 -56.11 8.44 17.42
C THR A 298 -56.36 6.97 17.10
N THR A 299 -57.63 6.58 17.04
CA THR A 299 -58.09 5.26 16.60
C THR A 299 -58.15 5.20 15.08
N TYR A 300 -57.57 4.17 14.46
CA TYR A 300 -57.48 4.03 12.99
C TYR A 300 -58.24 2.80 12.48
N ALA A 301 -58.81 2.88 11.28
CA ALA A 301 -59.47 1.77 10.61
C ALA A 301 -58.47 0.85 9.87
N PRO A 302 -58.77 -0.45 9.71
CA PRO A 302 -57.92 -1.38 8.96
C PRO A 302 -57.69 -0.93 7.52
N GLY A 303 -56.44 -0.98 7.03
CA GLY A 303 -56.06 -0.60 5.66
C GLY A 303 -55.67 0.87 5.48
N SER A 304 -55.67 1.67 6.55
CA SER A 304 -55.23 3.08 6.49
C SER A 304 -53.72 3.20 6.28
N THR A 305 -53.28 3.97 5.29
CA THR A 305 -51.86 4.37 5.16
C THR A 305 -51.65 5.66 5.94
N ILE A 306 -50.84 5.61 7.00
CA ILE A 306 -50.52 6.80 7.79
C ILE A 306 -49.21 7.37 7.27
N THR A 307 -49.28 8.54 6.63
CA THR A 307 -48.08 9.25 6.14
C THR A 307 -47.77 10.37 7.12
N PHE A 308 -46.72 10.21 7.91
CA PHE A 308 -46.27 11.27 8.81
C PHE A 308 -45.47 12.29 8.00
N LEU A 309 -46.06 13.46 7.73
CA LEU A 309 -45.36 14.55 7.06
C LEU A 309 -44.61 15.37 8.12
N GLN A 310 -43.42 14.92 8.51
CA GLN A 310 -42.62 15.65 9.50
C GLN A 310 -42.13 16.97 8.91
N ARG A 311 -42.87 18.06 9.17
CA ARG A 311 -42.42 19.42 8.93
C ARG A 311 -41.97 20.05 10.24
N THR A 312 -40.76 19.73 10.67
CA THR A 312 -40.16 20.42 11.82
C THR A 312 -39.59 21.75 11.32
N VAL A 313 -40.37 22.82 11.39
CA VAL A 313 -39.85 24.19 11.21
C VAL A 313 -39.27 24.62 12.55
N VAL A 314 -37.94 24.56 12.67
CA VAL A 314 -37.25 25.20 13.80
C VAL A 314 -36.89 26.61 13.35
N GLN A 315 -37.69 27.60 13.73
CA GLN A 315 -37.33 29.00 13.50
C GLN A 315 -36.41 29.43 14.64
N ILE A 316 -35.11 29.51 14.35
CA ILE A 316 -34.08 29.91 15.31
C ILE A 316 -33.77 31.39 15.04
N GLU A 317 -34.11 32.27 15.98
CA GLU A 317 -33.82 33.71 15.86
C GLU A 317 -32.41 34.11 16.32
N ASP A 318 -31.54 33.14 16.63
CA ASP A 318 -30.19 33.46 17.09
C ASP A 318 -29.09 32.49 16.63
N THR A 319 -27.91 33.06 16.36
CA THR A 319 -26.88 32.51 15.46
C THR A 319 -25.95 31.45 16.05
N GLN A 320 -26.17 30.98 17.29
CA GLN A 320 -25.26 30.03 17.95
C GLN A 320 -26.00 28.86 18.58
N PHE A 321 -26.32 27.83 17.79
CA PHE A 321 -26.80 26.56 18.30
C PHE A 321 -26.17 25.36 17.59
N SER A 322 -25.79 24.35 18.38
CA SER A 322 -25.38 23.02 17.93
C SER A 322 -26.44 22.01 18.36
N LEU A 323 -27.18 21.44 17.41
CA LEU A 323 -28.12 20.36 17.67
C LEU A 323 -27.34 19.05 17.87
N GLN A 324 -27.23 18.59 19.12
CA GLN A 324 -26.83 17.21 19.39
C GLN A 324 -28.08 16.37 19.64
N ASN A 325 -28.28 15.36 18.78
CA ASN A 325 -29.14 14.19 19.04
C ASN A 325 -30.64 14.46 19.29
N CYS A 326 -31.40 14.71 18.22
CA CYS A 326 -32.85 14.51 18.21
C CYS A 326 -33.16 13.11 17.68
N PHE A 327 -33.65 12.22 18.54
CA PHE A 327 -34.11 10.89 18.14
C PHE A 327 -35.60 10.74 18.40
N MET A 328 -36.34 10.22 17.42
CA MET A 328 -37.74 9.84 17.59
C MET A 328 -37.78 8.34 17.91
N ARG A 329 -38.29 7.97 19.08
CA ARG A 329 -38.60 6.56 19.39
C ARG A 329 -40.10 6.34 19.18
N LEU A 330 -40.43 5.40 18.30
CA LEU A 330 -41.80 4.97 18.05
C LEU A 330 -42.07 3.68 18.82
N TRP A 331 -43.05 3.71 19.71
CA TRP A 331 -43.51 2.51 20.41
C TRP A 331 -44.91 2.15 19.92
N VAL A 332 -45.08 0.88 19.57
CA VAL A 332 -46.38 0.27 19.35
C VAL A 332 -46.77 -0.43 20.65
N VAL A 333 -47.89 -0.03 21.22
CA VAL A 333 -48.48 -0.72 22.38
C VAL A 333 -49.84 -1.23 21.92
N GLU A 334 -50.01 -2.55 21.88
CA GLU A 334 -51.33 -3.17 21.74
C GLU A 334 -52.16 -2.80 22.98
N ALA A 335 -53.37 -2.30 22.75
CA ALA A 335 -54.35 -2.04 23.81
C ALA A 335 -55.28 -3.24 23.96
#